data_AF-A0A832DKN2-F1
#
_entry.id   AF-A0A832DKN2-F1
#
_cell.length_a   1.000
_cell.length_b   1.000
_cell.length_c   1.000
_cell.angle_alpha   90.00
_cell.angle_beta   90.00
_cell.angle_gamma   90.00
#
_symmetry.space_group_name_H-M   'P 1'
#
loop_
_entity.id
_entity.type
_entity.pdbx_description
1 polymer ?
#
loop_
_entity_poly.entity_id
_entity_poly.type
_entity_poly.pdbx_seq_one_letter_code
_entity_poly.pdbx_strand_id
1 'polypeptide(L)'
;MSAIVDEIRRAYATVGITVDQPAAYGTYYRLLCGGCGRMVGNVGDRLLPGMAAELVDAQFDLYAAGLLGCGCGHQRDRARALDPARWTAARARYPEAP
;
A
#
# COMPACT_ATOMS: atom_id res chain seq x y z
N MET A 1 -9.65 5.34 19.11
CA MET A 1 -8.95 5.34 17.80
C MET A 1 -9.89 5.98 16.80
N SER A 2 -9.42 6.86 15.91
CA SER A 2 -10.29 7.50 14.90
C SER A 2 -10.75 6.45 13.88
N ALA A 3 -12.04 6.47 13.52
CA ALA A 3 -12.61 5.55 12.53
C ALA A 3 -11.87 5.60 11.17
N ILE A 4 -11.34 6.77 10.82
CA ILE A 4 -10.55 6.99 9.60
C ILE A 4 -9.20 6.26 9.68
N VAL A 5 -8.53 6.28 10.84
CA VAL A 5 -7.25 5.58 11.01
C VAL A 5 -7.44 4.07 10.93
N ASP A 6 -8.56 3.56 11.44
CA ASP A 6 -8.88 2.14 11.35
C ASP A 6 -9.25 1.73 9.92
N GLU A 7 -9.90 2.61 9.15
CA GLU A 7 -10.12 2.43 7.71
C GLU A 7 -8.79 2.36 6.96
N ILE A 8 -7.90 3.33 7.17
CA ILE A 8 -6.57 3.39 6.55
C ILE A 8 -5.77 2.12 6.88
N ARG A 9 -5.78 1.67 8.15
CA ARG A 9 -5.14 0.41 8.56
C ARG A 9 -5.66 -0.79 7.81
N ARG A 10 -6.98 -0.93 7.72
CA ARG A 10 -7.61 -2.06 7.00
C ARG A 10 -7.25 -2.02 5.52
N ALA A 11 -7.32 -0.86 4.88
CA ALA A 11 -7.02 -0.70 3.46
C ALA A 11 -5.56 -1.08 3.15
N TYR A 12 -4.59 -0.47 3.83
CA TYR A 12 -3.16 -0.73 3.58
C TYR A 12 -2.72 -2.14 3.99
N ALA A 13 -3.40 -2.77 4.96
CA ALA A 13 -3.12 -4.15 5.34
C ALA A 13 -3.35 -5.14 4.19
N THR A 14 -4.29 -4.85 3.27
CA THR A 14 -4.58 -5.72 2.11
C THR A 14 -3.32 -5.95 1.25
N VAL A 15 -2.53 -4.90 1.03
CA VAL A 15 -1.27 -4.94 0.26
C VAL A 15 -0.04 -5.21 1.14
N GLY A 16 -0.24 -5.63 2.40
CA GLY A 16 0.87 -5.94 3.31
C GLY A 16 1.64 -4.72 3.79
N ILE A 17 0.96 -3.58 3.98
CA ILE A 17 1.52 -2.38 4.59
C ILE A 17 0.95 -2.23 6.00
N THR A 18 1.84 -1.96 6.96
CA THR A 18 1.50 -1.66 8.35
C THR A 18 1.46 -0.14 8.54
N VAL A 19 0.41 0.36 9.16
CA VAL A 19 0.27 1.79 9.50
C VAL A 19 0.73 1.96 10.95
N ASP A 20 1.91 2.54 11.12
CA ASP A 20 2.55 2.78 12.41
C ASP A 20 2.06 4.11 13.03
N GLN A 21 2.53 4.41 14.24
CA GLN A 21 2.21 5.62 15.00
C GLN A 21 2.43 6.91 14.18
N PRO A 22 1.70 7.99 14.52
CA PRO A 22 1.81 9.25 13.80
C PRO A 22 3.26 9.74 13.74
N ALA A 23 3.68 10.23 12.57
CA ALA A 23 4.79 11.15 12.50
C ALA A 23 4.43 12.41 13.32
N ALA A 24 5.43 13.09 13.87
CA ALA A 24 5.23 14.28 14.69
C ALA A 24 4.16 15.21 14.09
N TYR A 25 3.29 15.78 14.94
CA TYR A 25 2.13 16.61 14.61
C TYR A 25 0.81 15.88 14.25
N GLY A 26 0.73 14.55 14.36
CA GLY A 26 -0.54 13.82 14.47
C GLY A 26 -1.37 13.72 13.17
N THR A 27 -0.93 14.35 12.09
CA THR A 27 -1.65 14.43 10.81
C THR A 27 -1.18 13.43 9.76
N TYR A 28 -0.04 12.77 9.99
CA TYR A 28 0.54 11.78 9.08
C TYR A 28 0.94 10.53 9.83
N TYR A 29 0.72 9.36 9.22
CA TYR A 29 1.03 8.04 9.75
C TYR A 29 2.10 7.40 8.88
N ARG A 30 3.08 6.76 9.52
CA ARG A 30 4.16 6.09 8.80
C ARG A 30 3.65 4.78 8.21
N LEU A 31 3.94 4.55 6.94
CA LEU A 31 3.65 3.29 6.26
C LEU A 31 4.93 2.44 6.30
N LEU A 32 4.83 1.27 6.91
CA LEU A 32 5.92 0.29 7.01
C LEU A 32 5.59 -0.94 6.19
N CYS A 33 6.61 -1.54 5.57
CA CYS A 33 6.46 -2.84 4.92
C CYS A 33 6.17 -3.92 5.97
N GLY A 34 5.06 -4.66 5.81
CA GLY A 34 4.72 -5.78 6.69
C GLY A 34 5.67 -6.98 6.59
N GLY A 35 6.52 -7.04 5.55
CA GLY A 35 7.50 -8.11 5.37
C GLY A 35 8.86 -7.83 6.02
N CYS A 36 9.40 -6.61 5.85
CA CYS A 36 10.76 -6.29 6.29
C CYS A 36 10.86 -5.08 7.24
N GLY A 37 9.73 -4.48 7.62
CA GLY A 37 9.66 -3.35 8.56
C GLY A 37 10.17 -2.01 8.02
N ARG A 38 10.74 -1.96 6.80
CA ARG A 38 11.23 -0.70 6.21
C ARG A 38 10.10 0.27 5.94
N MET A 39 10.38 1.56 6.12
CA MET A 39 9.47 2.63 5.76
C MET A 39 9.26 2.68 4.24
N VAL A 40 8.00 2.76 3.81
CA VAL A 40 7.61 2.83 2.39
C VAL A 40 6.84 4.10 2.04
N GLY A 41 6.47 4.92 3.03
CA GLY A 41 5.81 6.20 2.80
C GLY A 41 5.13 6.76 4.04
N ASN A 42 4.26 7.75 3.82
CA ASN A 42 3.38 8.32 4.83
C ASN A 42 1.97 8.47 4.26
N VAL A 43 0.96 8.45 5.12
CA VAL A 43 -0.43 8.73 4.76
C VAL A 43 -1.03 9.75 5.72
N GLY A 44 -1.76 10.73 5.20
CA GLY A 44 -2.46 11.71 6.03
C GLY A 44 -3.79 11.17 6.57
N ASP A 45 -4.19 11.57 7.78
CA ASP A 45 -5.53 11.26 8.32
C ASP A 45 -6.65 12.12 7.74
N ARG A 46 -6.32 13.11 6.91
CA ARG A 46 -7.28 13.94 6.18
C ARG A 46 -7.79 13.30 4.88
N LEU A 47 -7.50 12.02 4.64
CA LEU A 47 -8.21 11.27 3.60
C LEU A 47 -9.71 11.36 3.87
N LEU A 48 -10.52 11.60 2.83
CA LEU A 48 -11.96 11.59 3.00
C LEU A 48 -12.40 10.17 3.40
N PRO A 49 -13.37 10.02 4.32
CA PRO A 49 -13.89 8.72 4.69
C PRO A 49 -14.31 7.89 3.47
N GLY A 50 -13.95 6.62 3.44
CA GLY A 50 -14.22 5.68 2.35
C GLY A 50 -13.18 5.66 1.23
N MET A 51 -12.27 6.63 1.16
CA MET A 51 -11.30 6.70 0.06
C MET A 51 -10.10 5.76 0.22
N ALA A 52 -9.80 5.28 1.43
CA ALA A 52 -8.54 4.56 1.64
C ALA A 52 -8.50 3.24 0.85
N ALA A 53 -9.62 2.52 0.79
CA ALA A 53 -9.73 1.29 0.02
C ALA A 53 -9.63 1.54 -1.49
N GLU A 54 -10.36 2.55 -2.00
CA GLU A 54 -10.32 2.94 -3.42
C GLU A 54 -8.92 3.38 -3.85
N LEU A 55 -8.22 4.13 -3.00
CA LEU A 55 -6.85 4.56 -3.27
C LEU A 55 -5.90 3.37 -3.38
N VAL A 56 -5.97 2.42 -2.44
CA VAL A 56 -5.13 1.21 -2.46
C VAL A 56 -5.45 0.35 -3.68
N ASP A 57 -6.73 0.22 -4.05
CA ASP A 57 -7.15 -0.51 -5.24
C ASP A 57 -6.67 0.15 -6.55
N ALA A 58 -6.80 1.47 -6.65
CA ALA A 58 -6.31 2.24 -7.80
C ALA A 58 -4.77 2.12 -7.97
N GLN A 59 -4.06 1.88 -6.86
CA GLN A 59 -2.61 1.71 -6.83
C GLN A 59 -2.14 0.26 -7.06
N PHE A 60 -3.05 -0.72 -7.15
CA PHE A 60 -2.72 -2.14 -7.26
C PHE A 60 -1.71 -2.42 -8.38
N ASP A 61 -1.91 -1.86 -9.57
CA ASP A 61 -1.07 -2.15 -10.74
C ASP A 61 0.38 -1.70 -10.51
N LEU A 62 0.58 -0.63 -9.73
CA LEU A 62 1.90 -0.14 -9.35
C LEU A 62 2.57 -1.07 -8.32
N TYR A 63 1.80 -1.60 -7.35
CA TYR A 63 2.31 -2.63 -6.43
C TYR A 63 2.68 -3.92 -7.19
N ALA A 64 1.84 -4.35 -8.12
CA ALA A 64 2.07 -5.53 -8.95
C ALA A 64 3.31 -5.40 -9.85
N ALA A 65 3.54 -4.21 -10.41
CA ALA A 65 4.73 -3.89 -11.19
C ALA A 65 5.99 -3.67 -10.33
N GLY A 66 5.86 -3.58 -8.99
CA GLY A 66 6.97 -3.22 -8.11
C GLY A 66 7.40 -1.76 -8.19
N LEU A 67 6.59 -0.91 -8.81
CA LEU A 67 6.81 0.54 -8.93
C LEU A 67 6.35 1.31 -7.68
N LEU A 68 5.53 0.68 -6.84
CA LEU A 68 5.08 1.19 -5.55
C LEU A 68 5.28 0.13 -4.46
N GLY A 69 5.56 0.57 -3.24
CA GLY A 69 5.80 -0.31 -2.10
C GLY A 69 7.29 -0.53 -1.81
N CYS A 70 7.62 -1.62 -1.13
CA CYS A 70 8.98 -1.88 -0.69
C CYS A 70 9.80 -2.61 -1.76
N GLY A 71 11.06 -2.21 -1.95
CA GLY A 71 12.02 -2.91 -2.80
C GLY A 71 12.33 -4.36 -2.38
N CYS A 72 11.86 -4.82 -1.21
CA CYS A 72 11.94 -6.25 -0.85
C CYS A 72 10.95 -7.15 -1.61
N GLY A 73 10.00 -6.58 -2.36
CA GLY A 73 9.04 -7.33 -3.16
C GLY A 73 7.78 -7.78 -2.41
N HIS A 74 7.67 -7.54 -1.11
CA HIS A 74 6.53 -8.01 -0.31
C HIS A 74 5.16 -7.57 -0.85
N GLN A 75 5.01 -6.29 -1.19
CA GLN A 75 3.75 -5.75 -1.73
C GLN A 75 3.42 -6.34 -3.10
N ARG A 76 4.44 -6.60 -3.94
CA ARG A 76 4.29 -7.27 -5.23
C ARG A 76 3.79 -8.70 -5.07
N ASP A 77 4.34 -9.44 -4.12
CA ASP A 77 3.91 -10.81 -3.82
C ASP A 77 2.50 -10.84 -3.24
N ARG A 78 2.15 -9.84 -2.39
CA ARG A 78 0.77 -9.66 -1.90
C ARG A 78 -0.20 -9.36 -3.02
N ALA A 79 0.13 -8.44 -3.93
CA ALA A 79 -0.70 -8.15 -5.11
C ALA A 79 -0.92 -9.40 -5.98
N ARG A 80 0.14 -10.20 -6.19
CA ARG A 80 0.03 -11.48 -6.91
C ARG A 80 -0.94 -12.45 -6.23
N ALA A 81 -0.90 -12.55 -4.90
CA ALA A 81 -1.79 -13.43 -4.14
C ALA A 81 -3.24 -12.94 -4.13
N LEU A 82 -3.46 -11.62 -4.16
CA LEU A 82 -4.79 -11.01 -4.17
C LEU A 82 -5.51 -11.21 -5.51
N ASP A 83 -4.82 -10.92 -6.63
CA ASP A 83 -5.38 -11.08 -7.97
C ASP A 83 -4.26 -11.45 -8.97
N PRO A 84 -4.05 -12.76 -9.22
CA PRO A 84 -3.00 -13.22 -10.13
C PRO A 84 -3.19 -12.74 -11.58
N ALA A 85 -4.43 -12.57 -12.02
CA ALA A 85 -4.76 -12.19 -13.38
C ALA A 85 -4.45 -10.70 -13.61
N ARG A 86 -4.95 -9.83 -12.73
CA ARG A 86 -4.63 -8.40 -12.74
C ARG A 86 -3.14 -8.16 -12.54
N TRP A 87 -2.49 -8.94 -11.68
CA TRP A 87 -1.04 -8.85 -11.48
C TRP A 87 -0.26 -9.11 -12.77
N THR A 88 -0.63 -10.16 -13.51
CA THR A 88 -0.01 -10.50 -14.80
C THR A 88 -0.21 -9.38 -15.82
N ALA A 89 -1.43 -8.86 -15.93
CA ALA A 89 -1.76 -7.76 -16.83
C ALA A 89 -1.00 -6.46 -16.48
N ALA A 90 -0.88 -6.13 -15.19
CA ALA A 90 -0.14 -4.97 -14.73
C ALA A 90 1.35 -5.07 -15.08
N ARG A 91 1.97 -6.25 -14.88
CA ARG A 91 3.38 -6.48 -15.24
C ARG A 91 3.63 -6.41 -16.75
N ALA A 92 2.67 -6.84 -17.57
CA ALA A 92 2.75 -6.68 -19.02
C ALA A 92 2.67 -5.20 -19.44
N ARG A 93 1.90 -4.37 -18.71
CA ARG A 93 1.76 -2.93 -18.97
C ARG A 93 2.98 -2.12 -18.51
N TYR A 94 3.63 -2.56 -17.43
CA TYR A 94 4.82 -1.93 -16.84
C TYR A 94 6.00 -2.92 -16.83
N PRO A 95 6.62 -3.21 -17.98
CA PRO A 95 7.79 -4.07 -18.02
C PRO A 95 8.94 -3.43 -17.22
N GLU A 96 9.69 -4.26 -16.49
CA GLU A 96 10.92 -3.81 -15.83
C GLU A 96 11.88 -3.31 -16.92
N ALA A 97 12.54 -2.17 -16.69
CA ALA A 97 13.57 -1.69 -17.60
C ALA A 97 14.68 -2.75 -17.71
N PRO A 98 15.24 -2.96 -18.92
CA PRO A 98 16.28 -3.98 -19.15
C PRO A 98 17.53 -3.80 -18.28
#